data_AF-A0A7L2XXG5-F1
#
_entry.id   AF-A0A7L2XXG5-F1
#
_cell.length_a   1.000
_cell.length_b   1.000
_cell.length_c   1.000
_cell.angle_alpha   90.00
_cell.angle_beta   90.00
_cell.angle_gamma   90.00
#
_symmetry.space_group_name_H-M   'P 1'
#
loop_
_entity.id
_entity.type
_entity.pdbx_description
1 polymer ?
#
loop_
_entity_poly.entity_id
_entity_poly.type
_entity_poly.pdbx_seq_one_letter_code
_entity_poly.pdbx_strand_id
1 'polypeptide(L)'
;ISFNAIDSALSCLKNCQSFINSGMDMATQVALDLVESFNEEEDVNNMDKVMLEYATMDRELNHYIKAFEETINQVKREKPENLPDLENLAQEKFLEMESKNSDSDLQSNEKYMYFKDQLKEMKKQC
;
A
#
# COMPACT_ATOMS: atom_id res chain seq x y z
N ILE A 1 17.30 22.10 8.66
CA ILE A 1 16.59 20.79 8.53
C ILE A 1 17.63 19.68 8.48
N SER A 2 17.44 18.57 9.21
CA SER A 2 18.35 17.42 9.19
C SER A 2 17.84 16.36 8.21
N PHE A 3 18.51 16.20 7.07
CA PHE A 3 18.14 15.20 6.07
C PHE A 3 18.25 13.76 6.62
N ASN A 4 19.20 13.51 7.52
CA ASN A 4 19.38 12.19 8.13
C ASN A 4 18.18 11.79 9.02
N ALA A 5 17.55 12.76 9.68
CA ALA A 5 16.34 12.49 10.48
C ALA A 5 15.16 12.11 9.57
N ILE A 6 15.06 12.75 8.41
CA ILE A 6 14.04 12.43 7.40
C ILE A 6 14.29 11.05 6.78
N ASP A 7 15.54 10.74 6.42
CA ASP A 7 15.93 9.42 5.90
C ASP A 7 15.64 8.29 6.92
N SER A 8 15.83 8.57 8.23
CA SER A 8 15.47 7.64 9.31
C SER A 8 13.96 7.44 9.41
N ALA A 9 13.18 8.52 9.37
CA ALA A 9 11.72 8.46 9.42
C ALA A 9 11.14 7.70 8.22
N LEU A 10 11.66 7.94 7.01
CA LEU A 10 11.29 7.20 5.80
C LEU A 10 11.61 5.71 5.91
N SER A 11 12.76 5.36 6.49
CA SER A 11 13.10 3.95 6.72
C SER A 11 12.13 3.28 7.70
N CYS A 12 11.70 4.00 8.75
CA CYS A 12 10.65 3.50 9.65
C CYS A 12 9.33 3.27 8.91
N LEU A 13 8.91 4.20 8.05
CA LEU A 13 7.70 4.07 7.25
C LEU A 13 7.76 2.89 6.27
N LYS A 14 8.90 2.68 5.60
CA LYS A 14 9.12 1.49 4.76
C LYS A 14 8.96 0.20 5.54
N ASN A 15 9.46 0.15 6.78
CA ASN A 15 9.29 -1.02 7.63
C ASN A 15 7.81 -1.27 7.98
N CYS A 16 6.96 -0.22 8.01
CA CYS A 16 5.52 -0.39 8.24
C CYS A 16 4.80 -1.18 7.14
N GLN A 17 5.36 -1.24 5.92
CA GLN A 17 4.79 -2.08 4.84
C GLN A 17 4.71 -3.55 5.22
N SER A 18 5.61 -4.03 6.09
CA SER A 18 5.56 -5.40 6.61
C SER A 18 4.27 -5.70 7.38
N PHE A 19 3.69 -4.71 8.06
CA PHE A 19 2.43 -4.84 8.78
C PHE A 19 1.24 -4.94 7.83
N ILE A 20 1.25 -4.16 6.74
CA ILE A 20 0.22 -4.25 5.69
C ILE A 20 0.25 -5.65 5.06
N ASN A 21 1.45 -6.11 4.68
CA ASN A 21 1.65 -7.45 4.11
C ASN A 21 1.17 -8.56 5.04
N SER A 22 1.44 -8.42 6.35
CA SER A 22 0.99 -9.39 7.36
C SER A 22 -0.52 -9.35 7.53
N GLY A 23 -1.15 -8.17 7.49
CA GLY A 23 -2.60 -8.01 7.50
C GLY A 23 -3.27 -8.69 6.31
N MET A 24 -2.69 -8.56 5.11
CA MET A 24 -3.17 -9.24 3.90
C MET A 24 -3.05 -10.76 4.00
N ASP A 25 -1.96 -11.28 4.60
CA ASP A 25 -1.80 -12.72 4.80
C ASP A 25 -2.85 -13.27 5.79
N MET A 26 -3.12 -12.53 6.88
CA MET A 26 -4.17 -12.90 7.84
C MET A 26 -5.56 -12.85 7.21
N ALA A 27 -5.87 -11.79 6.44
CA ALA A 27 -7.13 -11.65 5.75
C ALA A 27 -7.36 -12.78 4.73
N THR A 28 -6.29 -13.19 4.05
CA THR A 28 -6.33 -14.36 3.15
C THR A 28 -6.67 -15.63 3.91
N GLN A 29 -5.97 -15.91 5.02
CA GLN A 29 -6.25 -17.11 5.81
C GLN A 29 -7.70 -17.15 6.33
N VAL A 30 -8.19 -16.03 6.87
CA VAL A 30 -9.58 -15.94 7.36
C VAL A 30 -10.58 -16.21 6.23
N ALA A 31 -10.36 -15.70 5.02
CA ALA A 31 -11.24 -15.96 3.90
C ALA A 31 -11.24 -17.43 3.47
N LEU A 32 -10.09 -18.11 3.53
CA LEU A 32 -9.99 -19.54 3.23
C LEU A 32 -10.76 -20.35 4.28
N ASP A 33 -10.56 -20.06 5.58
CA ASP A 33 -11.26 -20.73 6.67
C ASP A 33 -12.79 -20.59 6.56
N LEU A 34 -13.28 -19.43 6.12
CA LEU A 34 -14.71 -19.16 5.86
C LEU A 34 -15.28 -19.99 4.71
N VAL A 35 -14.53 -20.13 3.61
CA VAL A 35 -14.91 -21.01 2.48
C VAL A 35 -15.01 -22.46 2.94
N GLU A 36 -14.02 -22.91 3.73
CA GLU A 36 -13.92 -24.27 4.24
C GLU A 36 -15.06 -24.64 5.21
N SER A 37 -15.44 -23.70 6.08
CA SER A 37 -16.35 -23.99 7.19
C SER A 37 -17.83 -23.88 6.84
N PHE A 38 -18.23 -22.88 6.04
CA PHE A 38 -19.65 -22.53 5.89
C PHE A 38 -20.08 -22.13 4.46
N ASN A 39 -19.14 -21.99 3.52
CA ASN A 39 -19.41 -21.43 2.19
C ASN A 39 -20.18 -20.08 2.25
N GLU A 40 -19.86 -19.25 3.25
CA GLU A 40 -20.48 -17.95 3.49
C GLU A 40 -19.98 -16.92 2.48
N GLU A 41 -20.65 -16.87 1.32
CA GLU A 41 -20.26 -16.01 0.20
C GLU A 41 -20.21 -14.51 0.58
N GLU A 42 -21.07 -14.07 1.49
CA GLU A 42 -21.09 -12.69 1.98
C GLU A 42 -19.81 -12.34 2.77
N ASP A 43 -19.37 -13.20 3.68
CA ASP A 43 -18.19 -12.95 4.49
C ASP A 43 -16.90 -13.05 3.67
N VAL A 44 -16.85 -13.97 2.70
CA VAL A 44 -15.75 -14.03 1.72
C VAL A 44 -15.69 -12.74 0.86
N ASN A 45 -16.84 -12.21 0.46
CA ASN A 45 -16.91 -10.92 -0.25
C ASN A 45 -16.50 -9.74 0.64
N ASN A 46 -16.73 -9.81 1.95
CA ASN A 46 -16.22 -8.79 2.88
C ASN A 46 -14.69 -8.86 3.00
N MET A 47 -14.10 -10.07 2.99
CA MET A 47 -12.65 -10.22 2.95
C MET A 47 -12.03 -9.69 1.66
N ASP A 48 -12.72 -9.79 0.52
CA ASP A 48 -12.29 -9.17 -0.74
C ASP A 48 -12.15 -7.63 -0.60
N LYS A 49 -13.11 -6.98 0.06
CA LYS A 49 -13.05 -5.54 0.35
C LYS A 49 -11.88 -5.20 1.27
N VAL A 50 -11.68 -5.97 2.34
CA VAL A 50 -10.55 -5.78 3.27
C VAL A 50 -9.21 -5.90 2.53
N MET A 51 -9.10 -6.84 1.59
CA MET A 51 -7.89 -6.98 0.78
C MET A 51 -7.65 -5.78 -0.14
N LEU A 52 -8.71 -5.19 -0.71
CA LEU A 52 -8.63 -3.96 -1.50
C LEU A 52 -8.26 -2.73 -0.64
N GLU A 53 -8.76 -2.65 0.59
CA GLU A 53 -8.37 -1.61 1.55
C GLU A 53 -6.87 -1.71 1.88
N TYR A 54 -6.35 -2.92 2.14
CA TYR A 54 -4.92 -3.11 2.34
C TYR A 54 -4.08 -2.79 1.09
N ALA A 55 -4.53 -3.18 -0.10
CA ALA A 55 -3.87 -2.83 -1.36
C ALA A 55 -3.83 -1.30 -1.57
N THR A 56 -4.90 -0.60 -1.18
CA THR A 56 -4.98 0.86 -1.21
C THR A 56 -3.98 1.47 -0.23
N MET A 57 -3.95 1.00 1.02
CA MET A 57 -3.01 1.46 2.04
C MET A 57 -1.55 1.25 1.63
N ASP A 58 -1.21 0.11 1.01
CA ASP A 58 0.15 -0.15 0.54
C ASP A 58 0.54 0.82 -0.58
N ARG A 59 -0.35 1.07 -1.54
CA ARG A 59 -0.14 2.05 -2.61
C ARG A 59 0.07 3.46 -2.06
N GLU A 60 -0.81 3.92 -1.17
CA GLU A 60 -0.75 5.24 -0.55
C GLU A 60 0.56 5.42 0.23
N LEU A 61 0.96 4.42 1.04
CA LEU A 61 2.21 4.45 1.78
C LEU A 61 3.42 4.52 0.84
N ASN A 62 3.42 3.74 -0.25
CA ASN A 62 4.47 3.77 -1.27
C ASN A 62 4.57 5.14 -1.95
N HIS A 63 3.44 5.75 -2.34
CA HIS A 63 3.41 7.08 -2.93
C HIS A 63 3.89 8.15 -1.95
N TYR A 64 3.49 8.07 -0.69
CA TYR A 64 3.95 8.99 0.34
C TYR A 64 5.47 8.92 0.52
N ILE A 65 6.02 7.72 0.67
CA ILE A 65 7.47 7.49 0.79
C ILE A 65 8.19 8.07 -0.43
N LYS A 66 7.71 7.74 -1.63
CA LYS A 66 8.31 8.20 -2.88
C LYS A 66 8.27 9.72 -3.03
N ALA A 67 7.16 10.36 -2.66
CA ALA A 67 7.01 11.80 -2.74
C ALA A 67 8.04 12.53 -1.87
N PHE A 68 8.25 12.05 -0.65
CA PHE A 68 9.27 12.58 0.24
C PHE A 68 10.68 12.30 -0.27
N GLU A 69 10.96 11.09 -0.75
CA GLU A 69 12.27 10.76 -1.33
C GLU A 69 12.61 11.66 -2.51
N GLU A 70 11.67 11.84 -3.45
CA GLU A 70 11.84 12.72 -4.61
C GLU A 70 12.06 14.17 -4.20
N THR A 71 11.27 14.70 -3.26
CA THR A 71 11.42 16.06 -2.72
C THR A 71 12.80 16.26 -2.09
N ILE A 72 13.23 15.33 -1.23
CA ILE A 72 14.52 15.43 -0.54
C ILE A 72 15.68 15.31 -1.53
N ASN A 73 15.61 14.38 -2.47
CA ASN A 73 16.63 14.21 -3.50
C ASN A 73 16.72 15.43 -4.42
N GLN A 74 15.58 16.02 -4.78
CA GLN A 74 15.51 17.26 -5.55
C GLN A 74 16.24 18.40 -4.84
N VAL A 75 15.93 18.65 -3.56
CA VAL A 75 16.55 19.75 -2.78
C VAL A 75 18.04 19.50 -2.54
N LYS A 76 18.45 18.26 -2.23
CA LYS A 76 19.86 17.87 -2.10
C LYS A 76 20.66 18.16 -3.38
N ARG A 77 20.06 17.94 -4.56
CA ARG A 77 20.66 18.15 -5.87
C ARG A 77 20.72 19.63 -6.26
N GLU A 78 19.60 20.33 -6.12
CA GLU A 78 19.43 21.71 -6.60
C GLU A 78 20.10 22.74 -5.69
N LYS A 79 20.28 22.41 -4.40
CA LYS A 79 20.90 23.29 -3.39
C LYS A 79 20.38 24.73 -3.49
N PRO A 80 19.06 24.93 -3.40
CA PRO A 80 18.45 26.24 -3.60
C PRO A 80 18.97 27.23 -2.55
N GLU A 81 19.08 28.51 -2.94
CA GLU A 81 19.54 29.58 -2.05
C GLU A 81 18.66 29.71 -0.80
N ASN A 82 17.35 29.53 -0.98
CA ASN A 82 16.37 29.47 0.10
C ASN A 82 15.78 28.06 0.16
N LEU A 83 15.67 27.51 1.37
CA LEU A 83 15.08 26.20 1.56
C LEU A 83 13.57 26.26 1.26
N PRO A 84 13.06 25.45 0.32
CA PRO A 84 11.63 25.42 0.04
C PRO A 84 10.88 24.73 1.18
N ASP A 85 9.55 24.89 1.16
CA ASP A 85 8.66 24.14 2.02
C ASP A 85 8.61 22.67 1.57
N LEU A 86 9.35 21.83 2.29
CA LEU A 86 9.49 20.40 1.97
C LEU A 86 8.18 19.63 2.15
N GLU A 87 7.37 20.04 3.12
CA GLU A 87 6.09 19.38 3.42
C GLU A 87 5.11 19.63 2.30
N ASN A 88 4.91 20.90 1.92
CA ASN A 88 4.04 21.26 0.81
C ASN A 88 4.52 20.63 -0.50
N LEU A 89 5.83 20.64 -0.80
CA LEU A 89 6.35 20.04 -2.04
C LEU A 89 6.16 18.53 -2.09
N ALA A 90 6.37 17.82 -0.97
CA ALA A 90 6.09 16.39 -0.90
C ALA A 90 4.59 16.10 -1.01
N GLN A 91 3.74 16.92 -0.39
CA GLN A 91 2.28 16.77 -0.48
C GLN A 91 1.78 16.98 -1.91
N GLU A 92 2.28 17.97 -2.64
CA GLU A 92 1.94 18.19 -4.05
C GLU A 92 2.31 16.98 -4.92
N LYS A 93 3.52 16.45 -4.77
CA LYS A 93 3.95 15.23 -5.49
C LYS A 93 3.10 14.02 -5.14
N PHE A 94 2.76 13.85 -3.86
CA PHE A 94 1.88 12.77 -3.41
C PHE A 94 0.50 12.87 -4.07
N LEU A 95 -0.13 14.04 -4.02
CA LEU A 95 -1.44 14.28 -4.64
C LEU A 95 -1.40 14.12 -6.16
N GLU A 96 -0.30 14.51 -6.81
CA GLU A 96 -0.12 14.27 -8.24
C GLU A 96 -0.07 12.77 -8.57
N MET A 97 0.63 11.97 -7.77
CA MET A 97 0.63 10.51 -7.90
C MET A 97 -0.75 9.93 -7.66
N GLU A 98 -1.44 10.33 -6.58
CA GLU A 98 -2.79 9.86 -6.27
C GLU A 98 -3.81 10.22 -7.36
N SER A 99 -3.69 11.39 -7.98
CA SER A 99 -4.61 11.82 -9.04
C SER A 99 -4.56 10.95 -10.30
N LYS A 100 -3.48 10.16 -10.48
CA LYS A 100 -3.28 9.27 -11.62
C LYS A 100 -3.76 7.84 -11.34
N ASN A 101 -4.17 7.56 -10.11
CA ASN A 101 -4.61 6.24 -9.70
C ASN A 101 -6.00 5.90 -10.24
N SER A 102 -6.19 4.60 -10.42
CA SER A 102 -7.47 3.98 -10.71
C SER A 102 -7.71 2.79 -9.78
N ASP A 103 -8.97 2.44 -9.55
CA ASP A 103 -9.33 1.25 -8.77
C ASP A 103 -8.82 -0.04 -9.44
N SER A 104 -8.66 -0.03 -10.78
CA SER A 104 -8.09 -1.15 -11.52
C SER A 104 -6.63 -1.42 -11.17
N ASP A 105 -5.87 -0.42 -10.71
CA ASP A 105 -4.48 -0.61 -10.31
C ASP A 105 -4.38 -1.51 -9.07
N LEU A 106 -5.38 -1.48 -8.19
CA LEU A 106 -5.42 -2.33 -6.99
C LEU A 106 -5.53 -3.82 -7.34
N GLN A 107 -6.15 -4.14 -8.48
CA GLN A 107 -6.29 -5.52 -8.96
C GLN A 107 -4.94 -6.13 -9.38
N SER A 108 -3.91 -5.31 -9.60
CA SER A 108 -2.55 -5.75 -9.93
C SER A 108 -1.66 -5.99 -8.71
N ASN A 109 -2.15 -5.71 -7.50
CA ASN A 109 -1.40 -5.97 -6.28
C ASN A 109 -1.13 -7.48 -6.12
N GLU A 110 0.14 -7.86 -5.95
CA GLU A 110 0.59 -9.26 -5.96
C GLU A 110 -0.13 -10.13 -4.90
N LYS A 111 -0.32 -9.60 -3.69
CA LYS A 111 -1.00 -10.33 -2.60
C LYS A 111 -2.49 -10.41 -2.82
N TYR A 112 -3.11 -9.36 -3.36
CA TYR A 112 -4.51 -9.39 -3.75
C TYR A 112 -4.77 -10.41 -4.87
N MET A 113 -3.92 -10.44 -5.91
CA MET A 113 -4.01 -11.46 -6.97
C MET A 113 -3.88 -12.88 -6.41
N TYR A 114 -2.88 -13.10 -5.56
CA TYR A 114 -2.65 -14.39 -4.91
C TYR A 114 -3.86 -14.84 -4.07
N PHE A 115 -4.47 -13.92 -3.33
CA PHE A 115 -5.72 -14.16 -2.60
C PHE A 115 -6.86 -14.63 -3.52
N LYS A 116 -7.09 -13.93 -4.65
CA LYS A 116 -8.14 -14.31 -5.62
C LYS A 116 -7.88 -15.68 -6.22
N ASP A 117 -6.63 -15.99 -6.54
CA ASP A 117 -6.23 -17.29 -7.09
C ASP A 117 -6.47 -18.42 -6.08
N GLN A 118 -6.09 -18.24 -4.80
CA GLN A 118 -6.34 -19.25 -3.76
C GLN A 118 -7.83 -19.51 -3.55
N LEU A 119 -8.66 -18.47 -3.46
CA LEU A 119 -10.11 -18.63 -3.33
C LEU A 119 -10.70 -19.39 -4.52
N LYS A 120 -10.20 -19.13 -5.73
CA LYS A 120 -10.65 -19.82 -6.94
C LYS A 120 -10.29 -21.28 -6.93
N GLU A 121 -9.07 -21.64 -6.51
CA GLU A 121 -8.66 -23.05 -6.42
C GLU A 121 -9.43 -23.80 -5.33
N MET A 122 -9.66 -23.17 -4.18
CA MET A 122 -10.39 -23.77 -3.07
C MET A 122 -11.84 -24.07 -3.43
N LYS A 123 -12.53 -23.14 -4.11
CA LYS A 123 -13.90 -23.35 -4.62
C LYS A 123 -14.04 -24.47 -5.66
N LYS A 124 -12.94 -24.95 -6.26
CA LYS A 124 -12.99 -26.14 -7.14
C LYS A 124 -12.91 -27.45 -6.36
N GLN A 125 -12.40 -27.39 -5.12
CA GLN A 125 -12.17 -28.55 -4.26
C GLN A 125 -13.34 -28.82 -3.32
N CYS A 126 -14.17 -27.80 -3.04
CA CYS A 126 -15.44 -27.90 -2.30
C CYS A 126 -16.61 -28.15 -3.27
#